data_AF-A0A822BGJ9-F1
#
_entry.id   AF-A0A822BGJ9-F1
#
_cell.length_a   1.000
_cell.length_b   1.000
_cell.length_c   1.000
_cell.angle_alpha   90.00
_cell.angle_beta   90.00
_cell.angle_gamma   90.00
#
_symmetry.space_group_name_H-M   'P 1'
#
loop_
_entity.id
_entity.type
_entity.pdbx_description
1 polymer ?
#
loop_
_entity_poly.entity_id
_entity_poly.type
_entity_poly.pdbx_seq_one_letter_code
_entity_poly.pdbx_strand_id
1 'polypeptide(L)'
;MTDSSSASNFDNYIIELHENLDRLRDMSDVDEQSSIIVADLAQAYSEHPSPMQTAMCLSALFCGQKNILTFLRRSSSKTELKKTKVEILQFLKFFVESAGVKILPHAIELKTVLLTIFNVDNASDVRATIFPVLSQLMELSAGSSDMQNEVDKMATIFLDQIGLQSSKATATIKGLCLAFLGLLCKFFPEHMKKYADPLLLGQYLKYLHEQVRMSISNIINKKYHLK
;
A
#
# COMPACT_ATOMS: atom_id res chain seq x y z
N MET A 1 10.85 -35.27 8.04
CA MET A 1 12.10 -34.50 8.19
C MET A 1 12.24 -33.53 7.01
N THR A 2 11.27 -32.62 6.82
CA THR A 2 11.21 -31.71 5.64
C THR A 2 10.83 -30.28 6.00
N ASP A 3 10.69 -29.94 7.29
CA ASP A 3 10.12 -28.65 7.71
C ASP A 3 11.16 -27.54 7.98
N SER A 4 12.46 -27.85 8.04
CA SER A 4 13.50 -26.84 8.25
C SER A 4 13.99 -26.19 6.94
N SER A 5 13.83 -26.85 5.80
CA SER A 5 14.35 -26.40 4.51
C SER A 5 13.48 -25.34 3.84
N SER A 6 12.19 -25.26 4.18
CA SER A 6 11.27 -24.27 3.62
C SER A 6 11.26 -22.99 4.45
N ALA A 7 11.57 -23.06 5.76
CA ALA A 7 11.64 -21.89 6.65
C ALA A 7 12.87 -21.04 6.34
N SER A 8 14.00 -21.70 6.08
CA SER A 8 15.22 -21.06 5.62
C SER A 8 15.02 -20.27 4.32
N ASN A 9 14.10 -20.70 3.45
CA ASN A 9 13.97 -20.09 2.12
C ASN A 9 13.34 -18.69 2.17
N PHE A 10 12.30 -18.47 2.99
CA PHE A 10 11.69 -17.14 3.10
C PHE A 10 12.64 -16.12 3.75
N ASP A 11 13.31 -16.51 4.84
CA ASP A 11 14.27 -15.64 5.51
C ASP A 11 15.45 -15.31 4.60
N ASN A 12 15.93 -16.25 3.78
CA ASN A 12 16.99 -16.01 2.80
C ASN A 12 16.61 -14.94 1.77
N TYR A 13 15.40 -15.01 1.20
CA TYR A 13 14.94 -13.98 0.26
C TYR A 13 14.91 -12.59 0.91
N ILE A 14 14.43 -12.49 2.16
CA ILE A 14 14.40 -11.22 2.90
C ILE A 14 15.81 -10.70 3.20
N ILE A 15 16.73 -11.59 3.58
CA ILE A 15 18.14 -11.23 3.81
C ILE A 15 18.76 -10.68 2.53
N GLU A 16 18.57 -11.37 1.40
CA GLU A 16 19.10 -10.97 0.10
C GLU A 16 18.54 -9.63 -0.37
N LEU A 17 17.24 -9.37 -0.15
CA LEU A 17 16.64 -8.05 -0.39
C LEU A 17 17.35 -6.95 0.43
N HIS A 18 17.61 -7.21 1.70
CA HIS A 18 18.32 -6.24 2.54
C HIS A 18 19.76 -6.02 2.10
N GLU A 19 20.47 -7.05 1.64
CA GLU A 19 21.82 -6.94 1.10
C GLU A 19 21.85 -6.13 -0.20
N ASN A 20 20.87 -6.35 -1.08
CA ASN A 20 20.69 -5.55 -2.29
C ASN A 20 20.43 -4.08 -1.97
N LEU A 21 19.61 -3.79 -0.96
CA LEU A 21 19.39 -2.43 -0.48
C LEU A 21 20.68 -1.80 0.08
N ASP A 22 21.52 -2.57 0.77
CA ASP A 22 22.80 -2.10 1.30
C ASP A 22 23.81 -1.80 0.17
N ARG A 23 23.71 -2.49 -0.96
CA ARG A 23 24.54 -2.33 -2.17
C ARG A 23 23.99 -1.36 -3.22
N LEU A 24 22.94 -0.59 -2.90
CA LEU A 24 22.23 0.26 -3.86
C LEU A 24 23.14 1.26 -4.61
N ARG A 25 24.27 1.65 -4.03
CA ARG A 25 25.22 2.60 -4.65
C ARG A 25 26.17 1.95 -5.66
N ASP A 26 26.35 0.63 -5.56
CA ASP A 26 27.43 -0.09 -6.25
C ASP A 26 26.91 -0.87 -7.47
N MET A 27 25.58 -1.02 -7.59
CA MET A 27 24.94 -1.84 -8.61
C MET A 27 23.83 -1.06 -9.33
N SER A 28 23.80 -1.13 -10.66
CA SER A 28 22.83 -0.42 -11.49
C SER A 28 21.52 -1.17 -11.70
N ASP A 29 21.50 -2.49 -11.49
CA ASP A 29 20.39 -3.41 -11.73
C ASP A 29 19.68 -3.87 -10.44
N VAL A 30 19.95 -3.21 -9.30
CA VAL A 30 19.43 -3.63 -7.98
C VAL A 30 17.92 -3.74 -7.94
N ASP A 31 17.20 -2.83 -8.61
CA ASP A 31 15.73 -2.88 -8.65
C ASP A 31 15.23 -4.10 -9.42
N GLU A 32 15.92 -4.49 -10.49
CA GLU A 32 15.56 -5.67 -11.26
C GLU A 32 15.88 -6.95 -10.48
N GLN A 33 17.07 -7.07 -9.91
CA GLN A 33 17.45 -8.22 -9.08
C GLN A 33 16.54 -8.37 -7.86
N SER A 34 16.25 -7.27 -7.17
CA SER A 34 15.37 -7.29 -6.00
C SER A 34 13.93 -7.62 -6.37
N SER A 35 13.45 -7.16 -7.53
CA SER A 35 12.14 -7.55 -8.05
C SER A 35 12.06 -9.06 -8.30
N ILE A 36 13.09 -9.67 -8.89
CA ILE A 36 13.13 -11.13 -9.12
C ILE A 36 13.04 -11.90 -7.79
N ILE A 37 13.77 -11.47 -6.76
CA ILE A 37 13.71 -12.09 -5.43
C ILE A 37 12.28 -12.02 -4.84
N VAL A 38 11.58 -10.90 -5.04
CA VAL A 38 10.18 -10.77 -4.58
C VAL A 38 9.25 -11.68 -5.36
N ALA A 39 9.46 -11.82 -6.67
CA ALA A 39 8.71 -12.74 -7.51
C ALA A 39 8.93 -14.21 -7.09
N ASP A 40 10.18 -14.60 -6.79
CA ASP A 40 10.53 -15.93 -6.30
C ASP A 40 9.92 -16.19 -4.90
N LEU A 41 9.93 -15.18 -4.03
CA LEU A 41 9.26 -15.23 -2.73
C LEU A 41 7.74 -15.42 -2.91
N ALA A 42 7.12 -14.66 -3.82
CA ALA A 42 5.70 -14.78 -4.12
C ALA A 42 5.36 -16.15 -4.72
N GLN A 43 6.22 -16.70 -5.58
CA GLN A 43 6.05 -18.04 -6.14
C GLN A 43 6.21 -19.13 -5.08
N ALA A 44 7.16 -18.99 -4.16
CA ALA A 44 7.32 -19.89 -3.02
C ALA A 44 6.11 -19.84 -2.08
N TYR A 45 5.45 -18.69 -2.00
CA TYR A 45 4.17 -18.51 -1.31
C TYR A 45 2.99 -18.84 -2.24
N SER A 46 2.77 -20.14 -2.43
CA SER A 46 1.72 -20.73 -3.31
C SER A 46 0.33 -20.08 -3.18
N GLU A 47 -0.50 -20.16 -4.24
CA GLU A 47 -1.89 -19.68 -4.28
C GLU A 47 -2.79 -20.23 -3.15
N HIS A 48 -2.48 -21.41 -2.62
CA HIS A 48 -3.16 -22.03 -1.46
C HIS A 48 -2.13 -22.43 -0.39
N PRO A 49 -1.65 -21.47 0.42
CA PRO A 49 -0.58 -21.74 1.37
C PRO A 49 -1.10 -22.64 2.49
N SER A 50 -0.31 -23.66 2.83
CA SER A 50 -0.53 -24.44 4.04
C SER A 50 -0.46 -23.53 5.29
N PRO A 51 -1.11 -23.90 6.41
CA PRO A 51 -1.01 -23.13 7.65
C PRO A 51 0.43 -22.87 8.10
N MET A 52 1.32 -23.84 7.84
CA MET A 52 2.75 -23.73 8.13
C MET A 52 3.42 -22.66 7.26
N GLN A 53 3.20 -22.69 5.94
CA GLN A 53 3.70 -21.64 5.03
C GLN A 53 3.19 -20.25 5.41
N THR A 54 1.91 -20.13 5.80
CA THR A 54 1.38 -18.86 6.31
C THR A 54 2.12 -18.38 7.55
N ALA A 55 2.37 -19.28 8.53
CA ALA A 55 3.07 -18.93 9.77
C ALA A 55 4.54 -18.53 9.52
N MET A 56 5.22 -19.23 8.62
CA MET A 56 6.60 -18.92 8.24
C MET A 56 6.69 -17.57 7.54
N CYS A 57 5.79 -17.32 6.59
CA CYS A 57 5.74 -16.03 5.91
C CYS A 57 5.37 -14.90 6.88
N LEU A 58 4.44 -15.10 7.82
CA LEU A 58 4.19 -14.12 8.90
C LEU A 58 5.47 -13.77 9.65
N SER A 59 6.26 -14.77 10.05
CA SER A 59 7.55 -14.53 10.70
C SER A 59 8.50 -13.70 9.84
N ALA A 60 8.69 -14.07 8.56
CA ALA A 60 9.60 -13.39 7.65
C ALA A 60 9.17 -11.93 7.35
N LEU A 61 7.86 -11.66 7.31
CA LEU A 61 7.35 -10.31 7.02
C LEU A 61 7.37 -9.38 8.25
N PHE A 62 7.18 -9.92 9.47
CA PHE A 62 6.91 -9.10 10.66
C PHE A 62 7.87 -9.31 11.84
N CYS A 63 8.68 -10.37 11.87
CA CYS A 63 9.56 -10.66 13.00
C CYS A 63 11.03 -10.35 12.69
N GLY A 64 11.80 -10.01 13.73
CA GLY A 64 13.23 -9.72 13.60
C GLY A 64 13.54 -8.32 13.05
N GLN A 65 14.85 -8.03 12.90
CA GLN A 65 15.36 -6.71 12.45
C GLN A 65 15.40 -6.57 10.92
N LYS A 66 15.58 -7.69 10.20
CA LYS A 66 15.54 -7.76 8.73
C LYS A 66 14.25 -8.46 8.34
N ASN A 67 13.22 -7.67 8.07
CA ASN A 67 11.91 -8.13 7.64
C ASN A 67 11.39 -7.22 6.50
N ILE A 68 10.37 -7.67 5.78
CA ILE A 68 9.87 -6.94 4.60
C ILE A 68 9.41 -5.52 4.95
N LEU A 69 8.82 -5.32 6.13
CA LEU A 69 8.32 -4.02 6.55
C LEU A 69 9.47 -3.04 6.81
N THR A 70 10.56 -3.55 7.38
CA THR A 70 11.78 -2.78 7.61
C THR A 70 12.46 -2.45 6.28
N PHE A 71 12.48 -3.40 5.33
CA PHE A 71 12.94 -3.12 3.96
C PHE A 71 12.13 -1.99 3.32
N LEU A 72 10.80 -2.08 3.34
CA LEU A 72 9.91 -1.05 2.77
C LEU A 72 10.10 0.31 3.42
N ARG A 73 10.25 0.35 4.75
CA ARG A 73 10.51 1.60 5.47
C ARG A 73 11.85 2.23 5.04
N ARG A 74 12.92 1.43 4.97
CA ARG A 74 14.26 1.88 4.57
C ARG A 74 14.35 2.29 3.09
N SER A 75 13.58 1.65 2.22
CA SER A 75 13.54 1.93 0.78
C SER A 75 12.51 2.99 0.38
N SER A 76 11.71 3.51 1.32
CA SER A 76 10.60 4.45 1.03
C SER A 76 11.01 5.68 0.21
N SER A 77 12.17 6.28 0.49
CA SER A 77 12.70 7.43 -0.25
C SER A 77 13.62 7.07 -1.42
N LYS A 78 13.86 5.79 -1.67
CA LYS A 78 14.75 5.29 -2.74
C LYS A 78 13.96 5.16 -4.03
N THR A 79 14.13 6.12 -4.95
CA THR A 79 13.42 6.13 -6.24
C THR A 79 13.89 5.04 -7.18
N GLU A 80 15.10 4.54 -6.97
CA GLU A 80 15.72 3.46 -7.72
C GLU A 80 14.96 2.15 -7.52
N LEU A 81 14.35 1.92 -6.36
CA LEU A 81 13.69 0.65 -6.01
C LEU A 81 12.18 0.65 -6.31
N LYS A 82 11.77 1.36 -7.37
CA LYS A 82 10.35 1.54 -7.68
C LYS A 82 9.67 0.21 -8.00
N LYS A 83 10.25 -0.61 -8.88
CA LYS A 83 9.67 -1.88 -9.32
C LYS A 83 9.55 -2.85 -8.14
N THR A 84 10.63 -2.99 -7.38
CA THR A 84 10.67 -3.83 -6.18
C THR A 84 9.59 -3.46 -5.18
N LYS A 85 9.42 -2.16 -4.87
CA LYS A 85 8.37 -1.72 -3.94
C LYS A 85 6.97 -2.05 -4.44
N VAL A 86 6.70 -1.91 -5.74
CA VAL A 86 5.41 -2.28 -6.33
C VAL A 86 5.15 -3.77 -6.18
N GLU A 87 6.13 -4.61 -6.51
CA GLU A 87 5.98 -6.07 -6.40
C GLU A 87 5.79 -6.53 -4.96
N ILE A 88 6.51 -5.93 -3.99
CA ILE A 88 6.29 -6.23 -2.57
C ILE A 88 4.88 -5.86 -2.16
N LEU A 89 4.36 -4.70 -2.57
CA LEU A 89 3.01 -4.28 -2.22
C LEU A 89 1.94 -5.17 -2.88
N GLN A 90 2.18 -5.65 -4.10
CA GLN A 90 1.30 -6.62 -4.77
C GLN A 90 1.32 -7.97 -4.05
N PHE A 91 2.50 -8.44 -3.65
CA PHE A 91 2.65 -9.64 -2.84
C PHE A 91 1.93 -9.48 -1.49
N LEU A 92 2.11 -8.35 -0.80
CA LEU A 92 1.44 -8.06 0.48
C LEU A 92 -0.08 -8.05 0.32
N LYS A 93 -0.61 -7.54 -0.78
CA LYS A 93 -2.05 -7.64 -1.07
C LYS A 93 -2.49 -9.11 -1.09
N PHE A 94 -1.84 -9.94 -1.90
CA PHE A 94 -2.15 -11.36 -1.99
C PHE A 94 -2.02 -12.06 -0.62
N PHE A 95 -0.94 -11.76 0.11
CA PHE A 95 -0.68 -12.34 1.43
C PHE A 95 -1.73 -11.95 2.47
N VAL A 96 -2.17 -10.69 2.51
CA VAL A 96 -3.22 -10.25 3.45
C VAL A 96 -4.54 -10.98 3.15
N GLU A 97 -4.85 -11.19 1.88
CA GLU A 97 -6.01 -11.99 1.44
C GLU A 97 -5.95 -13.42 1.98
N SER A 98 -4.84 -14.11 1.75
CA SER A 98 -4.67 -15.51 2.11
C SER A 98 -4.49 -15.73 3.62
N ALA A 99 -3.84 -14.80 4.32
CA ALA A 99 -3.63 -14.90 5.77
C ALA A 99 -4.92 -14.64 6.55
N GLY A 100 -5.83 -13.81 6.01
CA GLY A 100 -7.09 -13.45 6.64
C GLY A 100 -6.89 -12.91 8.06
N VAL A 101 -7.69 -13.40 9.02
CA VAL A 101 -7.65 -12.92 10.42
C VAL A 101 -6.31 -13.12 11.13
N LYS A 102 -5.42 -13.99 10.62
CA LYS A 102 -4.09 -14.21 11.21
C LYS A 102 -3.20 -12.96 11.12
N ILE A 103 -3.52 -12.02 10.25
CA ILE A 103 -2.78 -10.76 10.10
C ILE A 103 -3.09 -9.75 11.20
N LEU A 104 -4.21 -9.90 11.92
CA LEU A 104 -4.71 -8.90 12.86
C LEU A 104 -3.68 -8.46 13.93
N PRO A 105 -2.87 -9.35 14.53
CA PRO A 105 -1.83 -8.94 15.47
C PRO A 105 -0.79 -7.97 14.89
N HIS A 106 -0.61 -7.98 13.56
CA HIS A 106 0.35 -7.15 12.84
C HIS A 106 -0.30 -6.01 12.04
N ALA A 107 -1.64 -5.88 12.09
CA ALA A 107 -2.38 -4.94 11.25
C ALA A 107 -1.98 -3.48 11.48
N ILE A 108 -1.78 -3.08 12.73
CA ILE A 108 -1.38 -1.71 13.09
C ILE A 108 0.02 -1.38 12.55
N GLU A 109 0.95 -2.33 12.64
CA GLU A 109 2.31 -2.17 12.14
C GLU A 109 2.32 -2.05 10.60
N LEU A 110 1.63 -2.97 9.92
CA LEU A 110 1.49 -2.98 8.46
C LEU A 110 0.92 -1.64 7.97
N LYS A 111 -0.22 -1.22 8.52
CA LYS A 111 -0.84 0.08 8.21
C LYS A 111 0.12 1.24 8.43
N THR A 112 0.89 1.23 9.52
CA THR A 112 1.82 2.32 9.83
C THR A 112 2.95 2.40 8.80
N VAL A 113 3.48 1.26 8.36
CA VAL A 113 4.49 1.21 7.29
C VAL A 113 3.92 1.65 5.96
N LEU A 114 2.72 1.19 5.60
CA LEU A 114 2.03 1.60 4.37
C LEU A 114 1.80 3.11 4.31
N LEU A 115 1.32 3.73 5.39
CA LEU A 115 1.15 5.19 5.45
C LEU A 115 2.48 5.94 5.42
N THR A 116 3.55 5.37 5.99
CA THR A 116 4.89 5.95 5.91
C THR A 116 5.36 6.01 4.46
N ILE A 117 5.26 4.91 3.72
CA ILE A 117 5.62 4.86 2.30
C ILE A 117 4.74 5.82 1.50
N PHE A 118 3.43 5.84 1.74
CA PHE A 118 2.50 6.71 1.02
C PHE A 118 2.85 8.20 1.15
N ASN A 119 3.38 8.62 2.30
CA ASN A 119 3.76 10.02 2.57
C ASN A 119 5.17 10.37 2.08
N VAL A 120 6.10 9.42 2.06
CA VAL A 120 7.52 9.66 1.72
C VAL A 120 7.79 9.42 0.23
N ASP A 121 7.17 8.40 -0.36
CA ASP A 121 7.42 8.00 -1.74
C ASP A 121 6.68 8.90 -2.73
N ASN A 122 7.38 9.40 -3.74
CA ASN A 122 6.81 10.27 -4.76
C ASN A 122 6.31 9.50 -6.00
N ALA A 123 6.66 8.23 -6.15
CA ALA A 123 6.26 7.42 -7.29
C ALA A 123 4.76 7.06 -7.17
N SER A 124 3.96 7.57 -8.11
CA SER A 124 2.51 7.36 -8.12
C SER A 124 2.11 5.88 -8.17
N ASP A 125 2.89 5.03 -8.85
CA ASP A 125 2.57 3.60 -8.96
C ASP A 125 2.75 2.89 -7.61
N VAL A 126 3.81 3.23 -6.88
CA VAL A 126 4.04 2.71 -5.51
C VAL A 126 2.89 3.16 -4.61
N ARG A 127 2.60 4.47 -4.60
CA ARG A 127 1.50 5.03 -3.78
C ARG A 127 0.15 4.42 -4.13
N ALA A 128 -0.14 4.17 -5.41
CA ALA A 128 -1.39 3.57 -5.85
C ALA A 128 -1.52 2.12 -5.38
N THR A 129 -0.44 1.35 -5.39
CA THR A 129 -0.42 -0.07 -5.01
C THR A 129 -0.66 -0.29 -3.51
N ILE A 130 -0.50 0.75 -2.68
CA ILE A 130 -0.80 0.69 -1.24
C ILE A 130 -2.31 0.55 -0.96
N PHE A 131 -3.16 1.18 -1.76
CA PHE A 131 -4.60 1.24 -1.49
C PHE A 131 -5.29 -0.13 -1.46
N PRO A 132 -5.04 -1.06 -2.40
CA PRO A 132 -5.56 -2.42 -2.30
C PRO A 132 -5.19 -3.13 -0.99
N VAL A 133 -3.93 -3.01 -0.55
CA VAL A 133 -3.44 -3.64 0.70
C VAL A 133 -4.16 -3.03 1.90
N LEU A 134 -4.22 -1.70 1.99
CA LEU A 134 -4.93 -1.01 3.09
C LEU A 134 -6.42 -1.35 3.11
N SER A 135 -7.08 -1.41 1.95
CA SER A 135 -8.51 -1.67 1.85
C SER A 135 -8.87 -3.04 2.43
N GLN A 136 -8.09 -4.06 2.07
CA GLN A 136 -8.27 -5.41 2.57
C GLN A 136 -7.96 -5.53 4.06
N LEU A 137 -6.92 -4.84 4.51
CA LEU A 137 -6.58 -4.77 5.92
C LEU A 137 -7.69 -4.11 6.76
N MET A 138 -8.32 -3.05 6.24
CA MET A 138 -9.44 -2.38 6.91
C MET A 138 -10.67 -3.28 7.00
N GLU A 139 -10.99 -4.01 5.93
CA GLU A 139 -12.11 -4.94 5.91
C GLU A 139 -11.94 -6.04 6.96
N LEU A 140 -10.75 -6.65 7.03
CA LEU A 140 -10.43 -7.67 8.04
C LEU A 140 -10.46 -7.11 9.47
N SER A 141 -10.08 -5.84 9.63
CA SER A 141 -9.91 -5.20 10.94
C SER A 141 -11.14 -4.41 11.40
N ALA A 142 -12.25 -4.42 10.66
CA ALA A 142 -13.42 -3.58 10.95
C ALA A 142 -13.98 -3.77 12.37
N GLY A 143 -13.91 -5.00 12.91
CA GLY A 143 -14.33 -5.33 14.27
C GLY A 143 -13.28 -5.09 15.37
N SER A 144 -12.05 -4.69 15.02
CA SER A 144 -10.97 -4.48 15.99
C SER A 144 -11.02 -3.07 16.59
N SER A 145 -11.02 -2.99 17.93
CA SER A 145 -10.93 -1.72 18.67
C SER A 145 -9.64 -0.96 18.35
N ASP A 146 -8.53 -1.68 18.15
CA ASP A 146 -7.23 -1.06 17.88
C ASP A 146 -7.25 -0.35 16.52
N MET A 147 -7.90 -0.95 15.52
CA MET A 147 -8.02 -0.31 14.21
C MET A 147 -8.98 0.88 14.23
N GLN A 148 -10.06 0.81 15.01
CA GLN A 148 -11.01 1.93 15.17
C GLN A 148 -10.30 3.20 15.66
N ASN A 149 -9.36 3.06 16.61
CA ASN A 149 -8.56 4.18 17.12
C ASN A 149 -7.65 4.84 16.07
N GLU A 150 -7.37 4.16 14.96
CA GLU A 150 -6.48 4.65 13.89
C GLU A 150 -7.25 5.32 12.73
N VAL A 151 -8.57 5.16 12.67
CA VAL A 151 -9.40 5.65 11.55
C VAL A 151 -9.27 7.15 11.37
N ASP A 152 -9.33 7.91 12.45
CA ASP A 152 -9.28 9.37 12.42
C ASP A 152 -7.95 9.91 11.85
N LYS A 153 -6.85 9.24 12.21
CA LYS A 153 -5.51 9.57 11.72
C LYS A 153 -5.41 9.30 10.21
N MET A 154 -5.93 8.15 9.76
CA MET A 154 -5.99 7.83 8.33
C MET A 154 -6.86 8.82 7.56
N ALA A 155 -8.06 9.11 8.06
CA ALA A 155 -8.99 10.03 7.42
C ALA A 155 -8.34 11.42 7.24
N THR A 156 -7.68 11.93 8.28
CA THR A 156 -6.96 13.21 8.23
C THR A 156 -5.86 13.19 7.18
N ILE A 157 -4.99 12.17 7.17
CA ILE A 157 -3.91 12.03 6.17
C ILE A 157 -4.47 12.08 4.73
N PHE A 158 -5.54 11.34 4.44
CA PHE A 158 -6.08 11.27 3.08
C PHE A 158 -6.86 12.53 2.70
N LEU A 159 -7.58 13.15 3.64
CA LEU A 159 -8.21 14.45 3.44
C LEU A 159 -7.18 15.53 3.10
N ASP A 160 -6.04 15.56 3.78
CA ASP A 160 -4.96 16.50 3.51
C ASP A 160 -4.37 16.31 2.09
N GLN A 161 -4.36 15.09 1.56
CA GLN A 161 -3.92 14.85 0.17
C GLN A 161 -4.91 15.40 -0.86
N ILE A 162 -6.18 15.49 -0.51
CA ILE A 162 -7.26 15.99 -1.38
C ILE A 162 -7.42 17.50 -1.22
N GLY A 163 -7.22 18.02 -0.01
CA GLY A 163 -7.49 19.39 0.41
C GLY A 163 -6.40 20.41 0.12
N LEU A 164 -6.83 21.57 -0.36
CA LEU A 164 -6.16 22.88 -0.31
C LEU A 164 -4.85 23.06 -1.13
N GLN A 165 -5.03 23.36 -2.43
CA GLN A 165 -4.19 24.25 -3.27
C GLN A 165 -2.67 23.95 -3.42
N SER A 166 -2.08 23.01 -2.69
CA SER A 166 -0.63 22.72 -2.69
C SER A 166 -0.29 21.22 -2.75
N SER A 167 -1.30 20.34 -2.78
CA SER A 167 -1.08 18.90 -2.88
C SER A 167 -0.42 18.54 -4.22
N LYS A 168 0.83 18.07 -4.14
CA LYS A 168 1.62 17.49 -5.25
C LYS A 168 1.05 16.15 -5.76
N ALA A 169 -0.04 15.64 -5.17
CA ALA A 169 -0.65 14.39 -5.59
C ALA A 169 -1.29 14.51 -6.97
N THR A 170 -1.07 13.49 -7.80
CA THR A 170 -1.70 13.39 -9.12
C THR A 170 -3.22 13.21 -8.99
N ALA A 171 -3.96 13.49 -10.06
CA ALA A 171 -5.41 13.29 -10.08
C ALA A 171 -5.78 11.84 -9.69
N THR A 172 -5.06 10.85 -10.19
CA THR A 172 -5.25 9.43 -9.85
C THR A 172 -5.12 9.17 -8.36
N ILE A 173 -4.07 9.68 -7.71
CA ILE A 173 -3.87 9.49 -6.27
C ILE A 173 -4.98 10.16 -5.46
N LYS A 174 -5.42 11.36 -5.85
CA LYS A 174 -6.56 12.04 -5.21
C LYS A 174 -7.84 11.21 -5.32
N GLY A 175 -8.10 10.62 -6.49
CA GLY A 175 -9.23 9.71 -6.70
C GLY A 175 -9.17 8.48 -5.79
N LEU A 176 -7.98 7.87 -5.63
CA LEU A 176 -7.79 6.73 -4.72
C LEU A 176 -7.96 7.13 -3.24
N CYS A 177 -7.50 8.30 -2.83
CA CYS A 177 -7.73 8.83 -1.48
C CYS A 177 -9.23 8.97 -1.20
N LEU A 178 -10.00 9.55 -2.15
CA LEU A 178 -11.45 9.68 -2.02
C LEU A 178 -12.15 8.32 -1.95
N ALA A 179 -11.74 7.36 -2.79
CA ALA A 179 -12.28 6.01 -2.76
C ALA A 179 -12.02 5.33 -1.41
N PHE A 180 -10.81 5.48 -0.86
CA PHE A 180 -10.45 4.92 0.43
C PHE A 180 -11.20 5.58 1.60
N LEU A 181 -11.40 6.90 1.58
CA LEU A 181 -12.26 7.58 2.55
C LEU A 181 -13.69 7.03 2.50
N GLY A 182 -14.21 6.70 1.31
CA GLY A 182 -15.48 6.00 1.16
C GLY A 182 -15.50 4.61 1.82
N LEU A 183 -14.40 3.87 1.74
CA LEU A 183 -14.26 2.59 2.46
C LEU A 183 -14.24 2.78 3.98
N LEU A 184 -13.57 3.83 4.48
CA LEU A 184 -13.63 4.16 5.91
C LEU A 184 -15.06 4.49 6.34
N CYS A 185 -15.84 5.21 5.52
CA CYS A 185 -17.26 5.45 5.80
C CYS A 185 -18.08 4.15 5.85
N LYS A 186 -17.78 3.18 4.98
CA LYS A 186 -18.44 1.88 4.94
C LYS A 186 -18.15 1.05 6.20
N PHE A 187 -16.88 0.98 6.61
CA PHE A 187 -16.45 0.08 7.69
C PHE A 187 -16.47 0.73 9.08
N PHE A 188 -16.29 2.05 9.16
CA PHE A 188 -16.16 2.81 10.41
C PHE A 188 -17.06 4.05 10.45
N PRO A 189 -18.39 3.91 10.24
CA PRO A 189 -19.30 5.04 10.10
C PRO A 189 -19.30 5.96 11.33
N GLU A 190 -19.19 5.41 12.54
CA GLU A 190 -19.19 6.20 13.78
C GLU A 190 -18.02 7.20 13.87
N HIS A 191 -16.83 6.80 13.42
CA HIS A 191 -15.67 7.69 13.36
C HIS A 191 -15.78 8.68 12.20
N MET A 192 -16.38 8.27 11.09
CA MET A 192 -16.48 9.08 9.88
C MET A 192 -17.58 10.15 9.94
N LYS A 193 -18.56 10.05 10.85
CA LYS A 193 -19.66 11.03 11.02
C LYS A 193 -19.16 12.48 11.13
N LYS A 194 -18.10 12.73 11.91
CA LYS A 194 -17.55 14.09 12.08
C LYS A 194 -16.90 14.67 10.82
N TYR A 195 -16.51 13.81 9.88
CA TYR A 195 -15.96 14.21 8.59
C TYR A 195 -17.04 14.30 7.50
N ALA A 196 -18.22 13.71 7.74
CA ALA A 196 -19.33 13.62 6.79
C ALA A 196 -20.05 14.97 6.51
N ASP A 197 -19.76 16.00 7.29
CA ASP A 197 -20.24 17.38 7.06
C ASP A 197 -19.71 17.93 5.70
N PRO A 198 -20.03 19.15 5.22
CA PRO A 198 -19.78 19.56 3.83
C PRO A 198 -18.30 19.57 3.42
N LEU A 199 -17.37 19.27 4.35
CA LEU A 199 -15.97 19.01 4.05
C LEU A 199 -15.78 17.78 3.17
N LEU A 200 -16.19 16.56 3.56
CA LEU A 200 -15.94 15.36 2.74
C LEU A 200 -16.84 15.36 1.50
N LEU A 201 -18.15 15.55 1.67
CA LEU A 201 -19.10 15.54 0.56
C LEU A 201 -18.86 16.73 -0.40
N GLY A 202 -18.60 17.92 0.13
CA GLY A 202 -18.30 19.09 -0.69
C GLY A 202 -16.95 18.98 -1.41
N GLN A 203 -15.90 18.43 -0.77
CA GLN A 203 -14.64 18.16 -1.46
C GLN A 203 -14.80 17.10 -2.55
N TYR A 204 -15.56 16.04 -2.28
CA TYR A 204 -15.87 15.01 -3.27
C TYR A 204 -16.61 15.60 -4.48
N LEU A 205 -17.70 16.34 -4.25
CA LEU A 205 -18.49 16.97 -5.31
C LEU A 205 -17.68 18.01 -6.08
N LYS A 206 -16.86 18.82 -5.39
CA LYS A 206 -15.97 19.79 -6.01
C LYS A 206 -14.95 19.11 -6.93
N TYR A 207 -14.28 18.07 -6.43
CA TYR A 207 -13.31 17.31 -7.20
C TYR A 207 -13.97 16.66 -8.42
N LEU A 208 -15.13 16.02 -8.25
CA LEU A 208 -15.88 15.40 -9.33
C LEU A 208 -16.28 16.42 -10.41
N HIS A 209 -16.79 17.58 -9.99
CA HIS A 209 -17.17 18.67 -10.89
C HIS A 209 -15.95 19.19 -11.69
N GLU A 210 -14.80 19.37 -11.04
CA GLU A 210 -13.54 19.76 -11.72
C GLU A 210 -13.09 18.72 -12.75
N GLN A 211 -13.12 17.43 -12.41
CA GLN A 211 -12.74 16.35 -13.35
C GLN A 211 -13.68 16.26 -14.55
N VAL A 212 -15.00 16.36 -14.34
CA VAL A 212 -15.99 16.37 -15.43
C VAL A 212 -15.77 17.58 -16.35
N ARG A 213 -15.55 18.77 -15.78
CA ARG A 213 -15.28 19.99 -16.57
C ARG A 213 -14.02 19.86 -17.42
N MET A 214 -12.94 19.31 -16.86
CA MET A 214 -11.67 19.08 -17.57
C MET A 214 -11.85 18.07 -18.70
N SER A 215 -12.56 16.97 -18.45
CA SER A 215 -12.86 15.95 -19.46
C SER A 215 -13.67 16.52 -20.62
N ILE A 216 -14.73 17.29 -20.34
CA ILE A 216 -15.54 17.97 -21.37
C ILE A 216 -14.68 18.93 -22.19
N SER A 217 -13.84 19.74 -21.53
CA SER A 217 -12.94 20.68 -22.21
C SER A 217 -11.95 19.95 -23.14
N ASN A 218 -11.39 18.83 -22.70
CA ASN A 218 -10.49 18.01 -23.51
C ASN A 218 -11.20 17.39 -24.73
N ILE A 219 -12.44 16.90 -24.56
CA ILE A 219 -13.25 16.37 -25.65
C ILE A 219 -13.56 17.46 -26.68
N ILE A 220 -13.97 18.65 -26.22
CA ILE A 220 -14.21 19.82 -27.07
C ILE A 220 -12.93 20.17 -27.84
N ASN A 221 -11.81 20.37 -27.15
CA ASN A 221 -10.54 20.72 -27.79
C ASN A 221 -10.09 19.67 -28.82
N LYS A 222 -10.20 18.38 -28.51
CA LYS A 222 -9.86 17.30 -29.44
C LYS A 222 -10.78 17.27 -30.66
N LYS A 223 -12.06 17.62 -30.50
CA LYS A 223 -13.05 17.65 -31.58
C LYS A 223 -12.89 18.86 -32.50
N TYR A 224 -12.43 20.00 -31.98
CA TYR A 224 -12.31 21.25 -32.73
C TYR A 224 -10.88 21.64 -33.15
N HIS A 225 -9.84 20.91 -32.71
CA HIS A 225 -8.45 21.06 -33.18
C HIS A 225 -7.95 19.90 -34.08
N LEU A 226 -8.86 19.10 -34.65
CA LEU A 226 -8.58 18.32 -35.86
C LEU A 226 -8.77 19.23 -37.09
N LYS A 227 -7.79 20.11 -37.32
CA LYS A 227 -7.52 20.76 -38.62
C LYS A 227 -6.02 20.80 -38.83
#